data_AF-A0A4Q3CL06-F1
#
_entry.id   AF-A0A4Q3CL06-F1
#
_cell.length_a   1.000
_cell.length_b   1.000
_cell.length_c   1.000
_cell.angle_alpha   90.00
_cell.angle_beta   90.00
_cell.angle_gamma   90.00
#
_symmetry.space_group_name_H-M   'P 1'
#
loop_
_entity.id
_entity.type
_entity.pdbx_description
1 polymer ?
#
loop_
_entity_poly.entity_id
_entity_poly.type
_entity_poly.pdbx_seq_one_letter_code
_entity_poly.pdbx_strand_id
1 'polypeptide(L)'
;MLQLLRQGKWLPGMTLRSIGVEGILDMMRRSTAVFDFASHAQSGLTMRVFENLAAGMKIVATNPGIANEPFYDPERILLLPDLDFAGVDSFVRTPLASGRKFEEYSLSNWLVALLA
;
A
#
# COMPACT_ATOMS: atom_id res chain seq x y z
N MET A 1 -6.97 -16.06 11.51
CA MET A 1 -8.19 -15.37 11.98
C MET A 1 -9.11 -16.24 12.83
N LEU A 2 -9.62 -17.37 12.31
CA LEU A 2 -10.45 -18.31 13.07
C LEU A 2 -9.80 -18.76 14.40
N GLN A 3 -8.49 -18.96 14.41
CA GLN A 3 -7.74 -19.26 15.64
C GLN A 3 -7.75 -18.11 16.67
N LEU A 4 -7.63 -16.85 16.23
CA LEU A 4 -7.70 -15.68 17.13
C LEU A 4 -9.09 -15.54 17.74
N LEU A 5 -10.13 -15.68 16.91
CA LEU A 5 -11.52 -15.64 17.36
C LEU A 5 -11.84 -16.78 18.34
N ARG A 6 -11.33 -17.98 18.09
CA ARG A 6 -11.43 -19.13 19.01
C ARG A 6 -10.73 -18.90 20.35
N GLN A 7 -9.70 -18.06 20.39
CA GLN A 7 -9.03 -17.63 21.60
C GLN A 7 -9.72 -16.43 22.28
N GLY A 8 -10.91 -16.03 21.83
CA GLY A 8 -11.61 -14.86 22.35
C GLY A 8 -10.94 -13.52 22.00
N LYS A 9 -9.97 -13.52 21.09
CA LYS A 9 -9.25 -12.31 20.66
C LYS A 9 -9.97 -11.70 19.47
N TRP A 10 -10.57 -10.54 19.69
CA TRP A 10 -11.18 -9.70 18.67
C TRP A 10 -10.30 -8.49 18.37
N LEU A 11 -10.23 -8.09 17.10
CA LEU A 11 -9.51 -6.90 16.65
C LEU A 11 -10.52 -5.80 16.31
N PRO A 12 -10.63 -4.75 17.13
CA PRO A 12 -11.49 -3.61 16.84
C PRO A 12 -11.17 -2.96 15.50
N GLY A 13 -12.20 -2.57 14.75
CA GLY A 13 -12.05 -1.88 13.47
C GLY A 13 -11.69 -2.78 12.28
N MET A 14 -11.56 -4.10 12.49
CA MET A 14 -11.31 -5.04 11.40
C MET A 14 -12.63 -5.48 10.74
N THR A 15 -12.72 -5.33 9.42
CA THR A 15 -13.84 -5.85 8.62
C THR A 15 -13.35 -6.94 7.67
N LEU A 16 -14.10 -8.04 7.57
CA LEU A 16 -13.82 -9.16 6.65
C LEU A 16 -14.88 -9.27 5.55
N ARG A 17 -15.81 -8.31 5.48
CA ARG A 17 -16.83 -8.25 4.45
C ARG A 17 -16.25 -7.55 3.23
N SER A 18 -16.82 -7.83 2.06
CA SER A 18 -16.52 -7.05 0.86
C SER A 18 -16.84 -5.57 1.11
N ILE A 19 -15.96 -4.69 0.63
CA ILE A 19 -16.10 -3.24 0.72
C ILE A 19 -16.32 -2.75 -0.71
N GLY A 20 -17.37 -1.96 -0.93
CA GLY A 20 -17.62 -1.33 -2.22
C GLY A 20 -16.58 -0.24 -2.53
N VAL A 21 -16.54 0.18 -3.79
CA VAL A 21 -15.59 1.21 -4.28
C VAL A 21 -15.64 2.47 -3.44
N GLU A 22 -16.83 3.03 -3.18
CA GLU A 22 -16.98 4.24 -2.36
C GLU A 22 -16.45 4.07 -0.94
N GLY A 23 -16.64 2.90 -0.34
CA GLY A 23 -16.10 2.61 0.99
C GLY A 23 -14.58 2.56 0.99
N ILE A 24 -13.97 1.99 -0.04
CA ILE A 24 -12.51 1.98 -0.22
C ILE A 24 -11.99 3.42 -0.39
N LEU A 25 -12.64 4.23 -1.25
CA LEU A 25 -12.24 5.61 -1.47
C LEU A 25 -12.33 6.46 -0.19
N ASP A 26 -13.40 6.30 0.60
CA ASP A 26 -13.54 6.97 1.88
C ASP A 26 -12.45 6.53 2.88
N MET A 27 -12.13 5.24 2.95
CA MET A 27 -11.04 4.74 3.78
C MET A 27 -9.69 5.32 3.35
N MET A 28 -9.40 5.37 2.06
CA MET A 28 -8.16 5.94 1.54
C MET A 28 -8.03 7.42 1.88
N ARG A 29 -9.11 8.22 1.69
CA ARG A 29 -9.12 9.66 2.02
C ARG A 29 -8.86 9.96 3.49
N ARG A 30 -9.27 9.05 4.39
CA ARG A 30 -9.12 9.21 5.84
C ARG A 30 -7.85 8.55 6.39
N SER A 31 -7.05 7.91 5.54
CA SER A 31 -5.84 7.21 5.94
C SER A 31 -4.60 8.02 5.57
N THR A 32 -3.52 7.84 6.31
CA THR A 32 -2.20 8.44 5.98
C THR A 32 -1.25 7.42 5.36
N ALA A 33 -1.42 6.14 5.71
CA ALA A 33 -0.63 5.03 5.23
C ALA A 33 -1.49 3.80 4.99
N VAL A 34 -0.99 2.88 4.17
CA VAL A 34 -1.59 1.58 3.89
C VAL A 34 -0.56 0.48 4.08
N PHE A 35 -1.02 -0.69 4.51
CA PHE A 35 -0.22 -1.90 4.49
C PHE A 35 -0.55 -2.70 3.23
N ASP A 36 0.46 -2.97 2.41
CA ASP A 36 0.36 -3.78 1.21
C ASP A 36 1.16 -5.08 1.38
N PHE A 37 0.43 -6.14 1.71
CA PHE A 37 0.99 -7.47 1.91
C PHE A 37 0.86 -8.27 0.62
N ALA A 38 1.98 -8.57 -0.02
CA ALA A 38 1.98 -9.43 -1.19
C ALA A 38 1.67 -10.89 -0.82
N SER A 39 0.93 -11.55 -1.71
CA SER A 39 0.74 -13.00 -1.64
C SER A 39 2.04 -13.71 -1.99
N HIS A 40 2.40 -14.74 -1.23
CA HIS A 40 3.58 -15.59 -1.49
C HIS A 40 3.58 -16.23 -2.90
N ALA A 41 2.42 -16.29 -3.56
CA ALA A 41 2.28 -16.87 -4.90
C ALA A 41 2.55 -15.90 -6.05
N GLN A 42 2.79 -14.61 -5.78
CA GLN A 42 2.97 -13.58 -6.81
C GLN A 42 4.23 -12.77 -6.53
N SER A 43 5.09 -12.64 -7.53
CA SER A 43 6.29 -11.79 -7.47
C SER A 43 6.04 -10.36 -7.95
N GLY A 44 5.04 -10.16 -8.81
CA GLY A 44 4.69 -8.84 -9.36
C GLY A 44 4.00 -7.92 -8.35
N LEU A 45 4.11 -6.61 -8.60
CA LEU A 45 3.32 -5.61 -7.90
C LEU A 45 1.86 -5.67 -8.36
N THR A 46 0.94 -5.39 -7.44
CA THR A 46 -0.49 -5.37 -7.76
C THR A 46 -0.95 -3.96 -8.12
N MET A 47 -2.14 -3.84 -8.71
CA MET A 47 -2.75 -2.53 -8.99
C MET A 47 -2.91 -1.65 -7.74
N ARG A 48 -3.03 -2.26 -6.55
CA ARG A 48 -3.12 -1.54 -5.27
C ARG A 48 -1.94 -0.62 -5.03
N VAL A 49 -0.73 -1.02 -5.44
CA VAL A 49 0.46 -0.16 -5.29
C VAL A 49 0.25 1.15 -6.03
N PHE A 50 -0.17 1.09 -7.30
CA PHE A 50 -0.39 2.27 -8.13
C PHE A 50 -1.57 3.11 -7.65
N GLU A 51 -2.67 2.49 -7.21
CA GLU A 51 -3.82 3.18 -6.59
C GLU A 51 -3.38 3.99 -5.35
N ASN A 52 -2.54 3.39 -4.50
CA ASN A 52 -2.02 4.03 -3.30
C ASN A 52 -1.06 5.19 -3.62
N LEU A 53 -0.20 5.01 -4.63
CA LEU A 53 0.69 6.08 -5.12
C LEU A 53 -0.14 7.27 -5.65
N ALA A 54 -1.15 7.01 -6.48
CA ALA A 54 -2.05 8.03 -7.01
C ALA A 54 -2.84 8.76 -5.91
N ALA A 55 -3.22 8.05 -4.84
CA ALA A 55 -3.86 8.63 -3.67
C ALA A 55 -2.90 9.42 -2.74
N GLY A 56 -1.59 9.46 -3.06
CA GLY A 56 -0.59 10.18 -2.29
C GLY A 56 -0.23 9.52 -0.96
N MET A 57 -0.60 8.26 -0.77
CA MET A 57 -0.45 7.53 0.48
C MET A 57 1.01 7.14 0.76
N LYS A 58 1.34 6.96 2.04
CA LYS A 58 2.49 6.13 2.43
C LYS A 58 2.15 4.65 2.29
N ILE A 59 3.12 3.84 1.91
CA ILE A 59 2.94 2.41 1.69
C ILE A 59 3.92 1.65 2.59
N VAL A 60 3.40 0.73 3.38
CA VAL A 60 4.19 -0.27 4.10
C VAL A 60 4.05 -1.58 3.35
N ALA A 61 5.11 -2.01 2.68
CA ALA A 61 5.07 -3.13 1.73
C ALA A 61 5.86 -4.33 2.22
N THR A 62 5.48 -5.53 1.78
CA THR A 62 6.27 -6.75 2.00
C THR A 62 6.87 -7.34 0.72
N ASN A 63 6.45 -6.88 -0.46
CA ASN A 63 7.07 -7.33 -1.71
C ASN A 63 8.44 -6.64 -1.87
N PRO A 64 9.57 -7.36 -1.82
CA PRO A 64 10.89 -6.75 -1.98
C PRO A 64 11.12 -6.18 -3.39
N GLY A 65 10.35 -6.64 -4.39
CA GLY A 65 10.41 -6.14 -5.75
C GLY A 65 10.13 -4.64 -5.86
N ILE A 66 9.35 -4.06 -4.94
CA ILE A 66 9.01 -2.64 -4.96
C ILE A 66 10.24 -1.73 -4.84
N ALA A 67 11.32 -2.20 -4.22
CA ALA A 67 12.56 -1.43 -4.06
C ALA A 67 13.34 -1.28 -5.38
N ASN A 68 13.03 -2.10 -6.39
CA ASN A 68 13.67 -2.04 -7.71
C ASN A 68 12.93 -1.13 -8.70
N GLU A 69 11.79 -0.56 -8.29
CA GLU A 69 10.95 0.25 -9.17
C GLU A 69 11.40 1.72 -9.23
N PRO A 70 11.25 2.41 -10.37
CA PRO A 70 11.67 3.81 -10.52
C PRO A 70 10.92 4.81 -9.62
N PHE A 71 9.76 4.41 -9.08
CA PHE A 71 8.99 5.23 -8.16
C PHE A 71 9.35 5.00 -6.70
N TYR A 72 10.28 4.09 -6.39
CA TYR A 72 10.68 3.80 -5.02
C TYR A 72 11.25 5.06 -4.34
N ASP A 73 10.72 5.35 -3.16
CA ASP A 73 11.11 6.47 -2.31
C ASP A 73 10.97 6.02 -0.84
N PRO A 74 12.05 5.94 -0.05
CA PRO A 74 11.98 5.48 1.34
C PRO A 74 11.17 6.40 2.26
N GLU A 75 10.92 7.66 1.89
CA GLU A 75 10.00 8.53 2.65
C GLU A 75 8.53 8.14 2.44
N ARG A 76 8.23 7.50 1.30
CA ARG A 76 6.88 7.09 0.88
C ARG A 76 6.63 5.59 1.04
N ILE A 77 7.65 4.76 0.92
CA ILE A 77 7.55 3.30 0.91
C ILE A 77 8.49 2.71 1.96
N LEU A 78 7.92 2.13 3.01
CA LEU A 78 8.64 1.32 3.98
C LEU A 78 8.54 -0.15 3.59
N LEU A 79 9.67 -0.77 3.24
CA LEU A 79 9.73 -2.21 3.02
C LEU A 79 9.93 -2.91 4.37
N LEU A 80 9.12 -3.94 4.66
CA LEU A 80 9.24 -4.77 5.85
C LEU A 80 9.93 -6.10 5.51
N PRO A 81 11.27 -6.18 5.60
CA PRO A 81 11.96 -7.46 5.54
C PRO A 81 11.52 -8.33 6.72
N ASP A 82 11.27 -9.62 6.47
CA ASP A 82 10.95 -10.63 7.49
C ASP A 82 9.79 -10.28 8.44
N LEU A 83 8.88 -9.39 8.02
CA LEU A 83 7.80 -8.86 8.85
C LEU A 83 8.29 -8.16 10.14
N ASP A 84 9.48 -7.54 10.09
CA ASP A 84 9.94 -6.66 11.17
C ASP A 84 9.18 -5.34 11.13
N PHE A 85 8.32 -5.10 12.12
CA PHE A 85 7.52 -3.89 12.25
C PHE A 85 8.25 -2.73 12.95
N ALA A 86 9.55 -2.89 13.23
CA ALA A 86 10.37 -1.79 13.74
C ALA A 86 10.30 -0.57 12.79
N GLY A 87 10.13 0.62 13.37
CA GLY A 87 10.10 1.88 12.60
C GLY A 87 8.78 2.20 11.89
N VAL A 88 7.79 1.29 11.90
CA VAL A 88 6.46 1.55 11.31
C VAL A 88 5.78 2.77 11.95
N ASP A 89 5.80 2.88 13.29
CA ASP A 89 5.16 4.00 13.99
C ASP A 89 5.81 5.35 13.58
N SER A 90 7.14 5.42 13.59
CA SER A 90 7.86 6.63 13.14
C SER A 90 7.59 6.94 11.67
N PHE A 91 7.56 5.93 10.81
CA PHE A 91 7.31 6.10 9.37
C PHE A 91 5.93 6.69 9.12
N VAL A 92 4.88 6.15 9.76
CA VAL A 92 3.50 6.63 9.61
C VAL A 92 3.32 8.04 10.17
N ARG A 93 3.97 8.37 11.30
CA ARG A 93 3.86 9.69 11.93
C ARG A 93 4.64 10.78 11.22
N THR A 94 5.71 10.43 10.52
CA THR A 94 6.50 11.39 9.77
C THR A 94 5.66 11.93 8.62
N PRO A 95 5.46 13.25 8.48
CA PRO A 95 4.75 13.80 7.32
C PRO A 95 5.51 13.50 6.03
N LEU A 96 4.78 13.28 4.94
CA LEU A 96 5.36 13.16 3.60
C LEU A 96 5.72 14.57 3.10
N ALA A 97 7.00 14.81 2.80
CA ALA A 97 7.47 16.12 2.36
C ALA A 97 7.06 16.43 0.91
N SER A 98 6.96 15.41 0.06
CA SER A 98 6.71 15.57 -1.37
C SER A 98 5.26 15.28 -1.78
N GLY A 99 4.68 16.18 -2.57
CA GLY A 99 3.41 15.96 -3.29
C GLY A 99 3.61 15.34 -4.67
N ARG A 100 4.63 14.47 -4.83
CA ARG A 100 4.94 13.83 -6.12
C ARG A 100 3.66 13.23 -6.71
N LYS A 101 3.39 13.57 -7.96
CA LYS A 101 2.34 12.94 -8.75
C LYS A 101 2.93 11.75 -9.50
N PHE A 102 2.09 10.77 -9.78
CA PHE A 102 2.44 9.50 -10.41
C PHE A 102 1.67 9.31 -11.72
N GLU A 103 1.45 10.40 -12.45
CA GLU A 103 0.67 10.41 -13.70
C GLU A 103 1.28 9.49 -14.76
N GLU A 104 2.60 9.31 -14.76
CA GLU A 104 3.33 8.40 -15.64
C GLU A 104 2.87 6.94 -15.50
N TYR A 105 2.27 6.57 -14.36
CA TYR A 105 1.70 5.25 -14.10
C TYR A 105 0.19 5.17 -14.30
N SER A 106 -0.44 6.24 -14.82
CA SER A 106 -1.83 6.15 -15.27
C SER A 106 -1.96 5.20 -16.46
N LEU A 107 -3.12 4.54 -16.58
CA LEU A 107 -3.37 3.64 -17.72
C LEU A 107 -3.24 4.36 -19.06
N SER A 108 -3.67 5.63 -19.13
CA SER A 108 -3.55 6.47 -20.33
C SER A 108 -2.09 6.70 -20.73
N ASN A 109 -1.23 7.07 -19.78
CA ASN A 109 0.18 7.30 -20.07
C ASN A 109 0.94 5.99 -20.32
N TRP A 110 0.54 4.90 -19.68
CA TRP A 110 1.06 3.57 -20.00
C TRP A 110 0.75 3.18 -21.45
N LEU A 111 -0.48 3.41 -21.93
CA LEU A 111 -0.84 3.15 -23.33
C LEU A 111 -0.01 3.99 -24.30
N VAL A 112 0.22 5.27 -23.98
CA VAL A 112 1.10 6.14 -24.80
C VAL A 112 2.52 5.59 -24.84
N ALA A 113 3.07 5.19 -23.70
CA ALA A 113 4.42 4.64 -23.61
C ALA A 113 4.57 3.29 -24.33
N LEU A 114 3.53 2.46 -24.33
CA LEU A 114 3.54 1.15 -24.98
C LEU A 114 3.47 1.24 -26.52
N LEU A 115 2.79 2.25 -27.05
CA LEU A 115 2.55 2.44 -28.48
C LEU A 115 3.58 3.36 -29.16
N ALA A 116 4.50 3.95 -28.40
CA ALA A 116 5.60 4.78 -28.89
C ALA A 116 6.77 3.92 -29.39
#